data_AF-A0A2G5V828-F1
#
_entry.id   AF-A0A2G5V828-F1
#
_cell.length_a   1.000
_cell.length_b   1.000
_cell.length_c   1.000
_cell.angle_alpha   90.00
_cell.angle_beta   90.00
_cell.angle_gamma   90.00
#
_symmetry.space_group_name_H-M   'P 1'
#
loop_
_entity.id
_entity.type
_entity.pdbx_description
1 polymer ?
#
loop_
_entity_poly.entity_id
_entity_poly.type
_entity_poly.pdbx_seq_one_letter_code
_entity_poly.pdbx_strand_id
1 'polypeptide(L)'
;MNMNRILEELEFMKDESEKTRRSQNLKFDDIEEELQSIKKSVLKISKTQDDEKKLREKSIVQNQNNGKIDSGKRFLLKHVFENVSDLGEGKAVNSENEDHFNLKWCMAIERNGSHLAFHVFLDPIDTDVEDEWSVKTKLEFKMIGKNNKRVIKTDEYCFEVTDDDGYGIFLEWEDINDYLIDDNLTAEIEVEILEISGFGRQKLRNFDESQKDVSDVILVVQDTKFYLSRMYLASQSSYFKTLFLGKFSESRKSEIPLTGIDSNDFQCFLEVLYGENAIDESTVEGILLVGDFYDTSIVTRKCQEFLLEESEKNLKKKLQLSTQYRLKSLEDQCLSKINSIDDVKEFLPGDLSDLDSSVAHKILQICVSSA
;
A
#
# COMPACT_ATOMS: atom_id res chain seq x y z
N MET A 1 22.92 -4.55 -68.63
CA MET A 1 21.87 -4.48 -67.59
C MET A 1 20.78 -3.58 -68.14
N ASN A 2 19.55 -4.09 -68.27
CA ASN A 2 18.49 -3.45 -69.06
C ASN A 2 17.88 -2.28 -68.28
N MET A 3 17.92 -1.07 -68.82
CA MET A 3 17.52 0.17 -68.15
C MET A 3 16.08 0.13 -67.62
N ASN A 4 15.20 -0.57 -68.34
CA ASN A 4 13.80 -0.76 -67.94
C ASN A 4 13.65 -1.58 -66.65
N ARG A 5 14.52 -2.57 -66.43
CA ARG A 5 14.49 -3.40 -65.22
C ARG A 5 14.92 -2.61 -63.98
N ILE A 6 15.86 -1.67 -64.14
CA ILE A 6 16.29 -0.78 -63.05
C ILE A 6 15.18 0.23 -62.71
N LEU A 7 14.44 0.72 -63.72
CA LEU A 7 13.29 1.60 -63.50
C LEU A 7 12.15 0.90 -62.75
N GLU A 8 11.83 -0.35 -63.12
CA GLU A 8 10.83 -1.17 -62.41
C GLU A 8 11.23 -1.45 -60.95
N GLU A 9 12.50 -1.78 -60.69
CA GLU A 9 13.00 -1.98 -59.32
C GLU A 9 12.97 -0.67 -58.49
N LEU A 10 13.24 0.49 -59.11
CA LEU A 10 13.15 1.80 -58.45
C LEU A 10 11.71 2.21 -58.14
N GLU A 11 10.76 1.94 -59.03
CA GLU A 11 9.34 2.18 -58.78
C GLU A 11 8.81 1.27 -57.66
N PHE A 12 9.21 0.00 -57.65
CA PHE A 12 8.83 -0.94 -56.60
C PHE A 12 9.36 -0.50 -55.22
N MET A 13 10.63 -0.13 -55.11
CA MET A 13 11.21 0.36 -53.85
C MET A 13 10.55 1.67 -53.37
N LYS A 14 10.15 2.54 -54.30
CA LYS A 14 9.43 3.78 -53.95
C LYS A 14 8.07 3.47 -53.34
N ASP A 15 7.31 2.56 -53.94
CA ASP A 15 6.00 2.13 -53.44
C ASP A 15 6.10 1.46 -52.06
N GLU A 16 7.13 0.63 -51.85
CA GLU A 16 7.36 -0.05 -50.57
C GLU A 16 7.77 0.93 -49.45
N SER A 17 8.60 1.93 -49.79
CA SER A 17 8.97 3.02 -48.90
C SER A 17 7.76 3.89 -48.53
N GLU A 18 6.89 4.22 -49.49
CA GLU A 18 5.67 4.97 -49.22
C GLU A 18 4.68 4.19 -48.33
N LYS A 19 4.54 2.87 -48.54
CA LYS A 19 3.72 2.01 -47.66
C LYS A 19 4.28 1.95 -46.25
N THR A 20 5.59 1.80 -46.11
CA THR A 20 6.27 1.76 -44.81
C THR A 20 6.08 3.09 -44.06
N ARG A 21 6.23 4.22 -44.76
CA ARG A 21 6.02 5.56 -44.20
C ARG A 21 4.57 5.76 -43.73
N ARG A 22 3.58 5.28 -44.50
CA ARG A 22 2.17 5.34 -44.09
C ARG A 22 1.87 4.49 -42.85
N SER A 23 2.43 3.28 -42.78
CA SER A 23 2.31 2.39 -41.62
C SER A 23 2.94 3.00 -40.36
N GLN A 24 4.11 3.63 -40.50
CA GLN A 24 4.76 4.34 -39.39
C GLN A 24 3.96 5.56 -38.92
N ASN A 25 3.43 6.37 -39.84
CA ASN A 25 2.60 7.52 -39.46
C ASN A 25 1.34 7.09 -38.69
N LEU A 26 0.66 6.01 -39.11
CA LEU A 26 -0.50 5.49 -38.37
C LEU A 26 -0.13 5.06 -36.94
N LYS A 27 1.03 4.41 -36.76
CA LYS A 27 1.53 4.08 -35.41
C LYS A 27 1.86 5.31 -34.57
N PHE A 28 2.37 6.39 -35.19
CA PHE A 28 2.62 7.64 -34.48
C PHE A 28 1.33 8.34 -34.06
N ASP A 29 0.30 8.32 -34.92
CA ASP A 29 -1.01 8.88 -34.60
C ASP A 29 -1.65 8.13 -33.42
N ASP A 30 -1.60 6.78 -33.42
CA ASP A 30 -2.08 5.95 -32.30
C ASP A 30 -1.35 6.28 -30.98
N ILE A 31 -0.01 6.43 -31.03
CA ILE A 31 0.79 6.81 -29.86
C ILE A 31 0.43 8.23 -29.38
N GLU A 32 0.15 9.16 -30.29
CA GLU A 32 -0.24 10.53 -29.93
C GLU A 32 -1.61 10.57 -29.24
N GLU A 33 -2.58 9.77 -29.71
CA GLU A 33 -3.88 9.61 -29.05
C GLU A 33 -3.74 9.01 -27.64
N GLU A 34 -2.92 7.98 -27.46
CA GLU A 34 -2.64 7.42 -26.13
C GLU A 34 -1.95 8.42 -25.21
N LEU A 35 -0.95 9.17 -25.70
CA LEU A 35 -0.28 10.21 -24.93
C LEU A 35 -1.24 11.34 -24.51
N GLN A 36 -2.20 11.71 -25.35
CA GLN A 36 -3.23 12.69 -24.99
C GLN A 36 -4.19 12.13 -23.92
N SER A 37 -4.57 10.86 -24.03
CA SER A 37 -5.37 10.16 -23.03
C SER A 37 -4.65 10.13 -21.67
N ILE A 38 -3.37 9.76 -21.65
CA ILE A 38 -2.52 9.74 -20.46
C ILE A 38 -2.40 11.15 -19.86
N LYS A 39 -2.11 12.18 -20.66
CA LYS A 39 -2.04 13.57 -20.17
C LYS A 39 -3.33 14.02 -19.50
N LYS A 40 -4.48 13.64 -20.06
CA LYS A 40 -5.81 13.97 -19.49
C LYS A 40 -6.05 13.26 -18.16
N SER A 41 -5.57 12.02 -18.03
CA SER A 41 -5.62 11.26 -16.78
C SER A 41 -4.70 11.87 -15.71
N VAL A 42 -3.46 12.23 -16.07
CA VAL A 42 -2.51 12.90 -15.16
C VAL A 42 -3.03 14.26 -14.68
N LEU A 43 -3.67 15.04 -15.54
CA LEU A 43 -4.31 16.31 -15.15
C LEU A 43 -5.52 16.14 -14.21
N LYS A 44 -6.14 14.96 -14.18
CA LYS A 44 -7.16 14.64 -13.17
C LYS A 44 -6.50 14.29 -11.84
N ILE A 45 -5.41 13.53 -11.86
CA ILE A 45 -4.65 13.11 -10.67
C ILE A 45 -4.12 14.32 -9.88
N SER A 46 -3.57 15.34 -10.56
CA SER A 46 -3.04 16.54 -9.90
C SER A 46 -4.12 17.39 -9.21
N LYS A 47 -5.35 17.39 -9.73
CA LYS A 47 -6.49 18.06 -9.07
C LYS A 47 -6.93 17.32 -7.81
N THR A 48 -6.85 16.00 -7.80
CA THR A 48 -7.15 15.17 -6.62
C THR A 48 -6.18 15.41 -5.47
N GLN A 49 -4.90 15.72 -5.71
CA GLN A 49 -3.93 16.02 -4.64
C GLN A 49 -4.24 17.35 -3.91
N ASP A 50 -4.68 18.38 -4.64
CA ASP A 50 -5.15 19.64 -4.05
C ASP A 50 -6.49 19.48 -3.30
N ASP A 51 -7.35 18.57 -3.79
CA ASP A 51 -8.60 18.21 -3.13
C ASP A 51 -8.36 17.33 -1.90
N GLU A 52 -7.34 16.45 -1.87
CA GLU A 52 -6.91 15.66 -0.72
C GLU A 52 -6.37 16.52 0.41
N LYS A 53 -5.63 17.59 0.10
CA LYS A 53 -5.17 18.55 1.10
C LYS A 53 -6.35 19.29 1.76
N LYS A 54 -7.37 19.64 0.97
CA LYS A 54 -8.64 20.20 1.48
C LYS A 54 -9.53 19.15 2.17
N LEU A 55 -9.41 17.89 1.77
CA LEU A 55 -10.12 16.77 2.40
C LEU A 55 -9.50 16.47 3.77
N ARG A 56 -8.16 16.49 3.91
CA ARG A 56 -7.43 16.40 5.18
C ARG A 56 -7.89 17.47 6.17
N GLU A 57 -8.10 18.71 5.71
CA GLU A 57 -8.68 19.79 6.53
C GLU A 57 -10.15 19.55 6.91
N LYS A 58 -10.92 18.84 6.08
CA LYS A 58 -12.33 18.46 6.37
C LYS A 58 -12.45 17.20 7.24
N SER A 59 -11.56 16.22 7.13
CA SER A 59 -11.57 15.00 7.94
C SER A 59 -11.20 15.25 9.41
N ILE A 60 -10.49 16.36 9.71
CA ILE A 60 -10.37 16.90 11.09
C ILE A 60 -11.75 17.11 11.74
N VAL A 61 -12.81 17.36 10.94
CA VAL A 61 -14.18 17.64 11.40
C VAL A 61 -15.10 16.40 11.39
N GLN A 62 -14.76 15.33 10.66
CA GLN A 62 -15.66 14.19 10.42
C GLN A 62 -15.35 12.91 11.20
N ASN A 63 -14.20 12.82 11.88
CA ASN A 63 -13.73 11.61 12.59
C ASN A 63 -14.57 11.16 13.81
N GLN A 64 -15.80 11.65 14.01
CA GLN A 64 -16.64 11.24 15.14
C GLN A 64 -18.10 10.92 14.80
N ASN A 65 -18.50 10.96 13.51
CA ASN A 65 -19.91 10.73 13.14
C ASN A 65 -20.22 9.34 12.58
N ASN A 66 -19.24 8.48 12.35
CA ASN A 66 -19.46 7.07 12.06
C ASN A 66 -18.68 6.25 13.09
N GLY A 67 -19.39 5.46 13.91
CA GLY A 67 -18.79 4.53 14.89
C GLY A 67 -18.03 3.36 14.26
N LYS A 68 -17.37 3.57 13.12
CA LYS A 68 -16.51 2.60 12.47
C LYS A 68 -15.08 2.86 12.95
N ILE A 69 -14.52 1.91 13.71
CA ILE A 69 -13.11 1.87 14.05
C ILE A 69 -12.37 1.61 12.73
N ASP A 70 -11.69 2.62 12.23
CA ASP A 70 -10.71 2.53 11.14
C ASP A 70 -9.35 2.60 11.84
N SER A 71 -8.41 1.70 11.55
CA SER A 71 -7.06 1.78 12.13
C SER A 71 -6.07 2.50 11.20
N GLY A 72 -6.51 2.83 9.98
CA GLY A 72 -5.63 3.32 8.91
C GLY A 72 -4.71 2.26 8.29
N LYS A 73 -4.62 1.05 8.87
CA LYS A 73 -3.80 -0.06 8.36
C LYS A 73 -4.48 -0.75 7.18
N ARG A 74 -4.34 -0.15 6.00
CA ARG A 74 -4.87 -0.69 4.74
C ARG A 74 -3.78 -0.94 3.72
N PHE A 75 -3.88 -2.03 2.99
CA PHE A 75 -2.95 -2.40 1.91
C PHE A 75 -3.62 -3.37 0.92
N LEU A 76 -3.01 -3.49 -0.26
CA LEU A 76 -3.46 -4.39 -1.33
C LEU A 76 -2.45 -5.53 -1.47
N LEU A 77 -2.92 -6.76 -1.32
CA LEU A 77 -2.19 -7.95 -1.78
C LEU A 77 -2.58 -8.19 -3.24
N LYS A 78 -1.61 -8.42 -4.11
CA LYS A 78 -1.85 -8.63 -5.55
C LYS A 78 -0.90 -9.67 -6.11
N HIS A 79 -1.45 -10.67 -6.78
CA HIS A 79 -0.66 -11.75 -7.35
C HIS A 79 -1.25 -12.24 -8.67
N VAL A 80 -0.36 -12.73 -9.54
CA VAL A 80 -0.72 -13.38 -10.80
C VAL A 80 -0.34 -14.84 -10.69
N PHE A 81 -1.33 -15.71 -10.52
CA PHE A 81 -1.11 -17.15 -10.50
C PHE A 81 -0.94 -17.65 -11.93
N GLU A 82 0.17 -18.35 -12.20
CA GLU A 82 0.50 -18.83 -13.54
C GLU A 82 0.02 -20.26 -13.80
N ASN A 83 -0.27 -20.58 -15.06
CA ASN A 83 -0.64 -21.92 -15.54
C ASN A 83 -1.84 -22.53 -14.78
N VAL A 84 -2.88 -21.74 -14.53
CA VAL A 84 -3.98 -22.13 -13.64
C VAL A 84 -4.86 -23.23 -14.25
N SER A 85 -4.92 -23.35 -15.58
CA SER A 85 -5.63 -24.46 -16.24
C SER A 85 -5.06 -25.84 -15.87
N ASP A 86 -3.76 -25.91 -15.54
CA ASP A 86 -3.07 -27.14 -15.14
C ASP A 86 -3.22 -27.44 -13.64
N LEU A 87 -3.92 -26.58 -12.87
CA LEU A 87 -4.14 -26.79 -11.45
C LEU A 87 -5.00 -28.04 -11.22
N GLY A 88 -4.35 -29.07 -10.65
CA GLY A 88 -4.97 -30.34 -10.34
C GLY A 88 -5.94 -30.25 -9.16
N GLU A 89 -6.87 -31.20 -9.10
CA GLU A 89 -7.81 -31.35 -7.98
C GLU A 89 -7.09 -31.46 -6.62
N GLY A 90 -7.54 -30.68 -5.63
CA GLY A 90 -6.96 -30.64 -4.28
C GLY A 90 -5.53 -30.09 -4.23
N LYS A 91 -5.10 -29.36 -5.27
CA LYS A 91 -3.80 -28.69 -5.29
C LYS A 91 -3.99 -27.21 -5.02
N ALA A 92 -3.27 -26.73 -4.02
CA ALA A 92 -3.12 -25.32 -3.73
C ALA A 92 -1.83 -24.77 -4.35
N VAL A 93 -1.89 -23.53 -4.82
CA VAL A 93 -0.73 -22.72 -5.21
C VAL A 93 -0.77 -21.43 -4.40
N ASN A 94 0.36 -21.09 -3.79
CA ASN A 94 0.49 -19.94 -2.91
C ASN A 94 1.21 -18.80 -3.63
N SER A 95 0.87 -17.56 -3.28
CA SER A 95 1.64 -16.39 -3.66
C SER A 95 2.96 -16.33 -2.88
N GLU A 96 3.80 -15.37 -3.25
CA GLU A 96 4.91 -14.96 -2.38
C GLU A 96 4.37 -14.32 -1.09
N ASN A 97 5.23 -14.31 -0.07
CA ASN A 97 4.94 -13.67 1.20
C ASN A 97 5.14 -12.16 1.11
N GLU A 98 4.19 -11.38 1.63
CA GLU A 98 4.29 -9.93 1.74
C GLU A 98 4.18 -9.47 3.20
N ASP A 99 5.13 -8.65 3.64
CA ASP A 99 5.21 -8.18 5.02
C ASP A 99 4.45 -6.86 5.19
N HIS A 100 3.49 -6.83 6.12
CA HIS A 100 2.72 -5.63 6.46
C HIS A 100 2.44 -5.58 7.97
N PHE A 101 2.83 -4.49 8.62
CA PHE A 101 2.56 -4.26 10.05
C PHE A 101 3.01 -5.42 10.97
N ASN A 102 4.23 -5.92 10.75
CA ASN A 102 4.82 -7.07 11.47
C ASN A 102 4.10 -8.42 11.27
N LEU A 103 3.26 -8.51 10.23
CA LEU A 103 2.56 -9.73 9.83
C LEU A 103 2.99 -10.10 8.42
N LYS A 104 3.20 -11.39 8.20
CA LYS A 104 3.50 -11.98 6.90
C LYS A 104 2.21 -12.48 6.29
N TRP A 105 1.87 -11.99 5.12
CA TRP A 105 0.64 -12.33 4.40
C TRP A 105 0.94 -13.18 3.19
N CYS A 106 0.08 -14.15 2.92
CA CYS A 106 0.16 -15.01 1.76
C CYS A 106 -1.25 -15.30 1.23
N MET A 107 -1.41 -15.36 -0.09
CA MET A 107 -2.67 -15.74 -0.72
C MET A 107 -2.53 -17.12 -1.34
N ALA A 108 -3.60 -17.90 -1.40
CA ALA A 108 -3.59 -19.16 -2.14
C ALA A 108 -4.87 -19.37 -2.94
N ILE A 109 -4.71 -20.03 -4.08
CA ILE A 109 -5.83 -20.60 -4.83
C ILE A 109 -5.75 -22.12 -4.79
N GLU A 110 -6.90 -22.78 -4.72
CA GLU A 110 -7.00 -24.23 -4.78
C GLU A 110 -8.15 -24.65 -5.69
N ARG A 111 -7.97 -25.73 -6.43
CA ARG A 111 -9.09 -26.37 -7.12
C ARG A 111 -9.80 -27.36 -6.20
N ASN A 112 -11.05 -27.06 -5.85
CA ASN A 112 -11.92 -27.88 -5.01
C ASN A 112 -13.17 -28.33 -5.78
N GLY A 113 -13.06 -29.48 -6.44
CA GLY A 113 -14.08 -30.09 -7.27
C GLY A 113 -14.45 -29.22 -8.46
N SER A 114 -15.69 -28.74 -8.47
CA SER A 114 -16.22 -27.85 -9.49
C SER A 114 -15.97 -26.36 -9.20
N HIS A 115 -15.17 -26.03 -8.19
CA HIS A 115 -14.95 -24.64 -7.78
C HIS A 115 -13.46 -24.34 -7.63
N LEU A 116 -13.13 -23.06 -7.80
CA LEU A 116 -11.88 -22.47 -7.38
C LEU A 116 -12.08 -21.87 -5.98
N ALA A 117 -11.23 -22.27 -5.05
CA ALA A 117 -11.11 -21.69 -3.73
C ALA A 117 -10.07 -20.56 -3.72
N PHE A 118 -10.26 -19.56 -2.86
CA PHE A 118 -9.35 -18.42 -2.71
C PHE A 118 -9.22 -18.04 -1.24
N HIS A 119 -8.01 -18.12 -0.71
CA HIS A 119 -7.68 -18.00 0.70
C HIS A 119 -6.60 -16.95 0.94
N VAL A 120 -6.57 -16.41 2.15
CA VAL A 120 -5.50 -15.59 2.71
C VAL A 120 -5.04 -16.17 4.03
N PHE A 121 -3.73 -16.20 4.20
CA PHE A 121 -3.02 -16.68 5.37
C PHE A 121 -2.25 -15.52 5.97
N LEU A 122 -2.12 -15.52 7.29
CA LEU A 122 -1.23 -14.61 7.97
C LEU A 122 -0.47 -15.31 9.08
N ASP A 123 0.80 -14.93 9.22
CA ASP A 123 1.67 -15.38 10.30
C ASP A 123 2.39 -14.17 10.91
N PRO A 124 2.53 -14.10 12.25
CA PRO A 124 3.44 -13.14 12.87
C PRO A 124 4.88 -13.26 12.36
N ILE A 125 5.55 -12.14 12.14
CA ILE A 125 6.97 -12.13 11.74
C ILE A 125 7.88 -12.28 12.97
N ASP A 126 7.56 -11.57 14.05
CA ASP A 126 8.31 -11.62 15.30
C ASP A 126 7.85 -12.81 16.16
N THR A 127 8.74 -13.31 17.01
CA THR A 127 8.48 -14.41 17.95
C THR A 127 8.04 -13.94 19.34
N ASP A 128 8.16 -12.64 19.64
CA ASP A 128 7.69 -12.03 20.88
C ASP A 128 6.17 -11.76 20.83
N VAL A 129 5.42 -12.79 20.44
CA VAL A 129 3.95 -12.78 20.37
C VAL A 129 3.43 -13.57 21.57
N GLU A 130 2.39 -13.06 22.21
CA GLU A 130 1.71 -13.76 23.29
C GLU A 130 1.14 -15.11 22.77
N ASP A 131 0.98 -16.08 23.67
CA ASP A 131 0.44 -17.41 23.33
C ASP A 131 -0.97 -17.33 22.70
N GLU A 132 -1.70 -16.24 22.97
CA GLU A 132 -3.00 -15.92 22.41
C GLU A 132 -2.92 -14.56 21.71
N TRP A 133 -2.88 -14.56 20.38
CA TRP A 133 -2.94 -13.35 19.56
C TRP A 133 -4.16 -13.36 18.65
N SER A 134 -4.62 -12.18 18.27
CA SER A 134 -5.70 -12.03 17.30
C SER A 134 -5.49 -10.84 16.38
N VAL A 135 -5.85 -11.00 15.10
CA VAL A 135 -5.86 -9.91 14.12
C VAL A 135 -7.25 -9.82 13.50
N LYS A 136 -7.98 -8.75 13.82
CA LYS A 136 -9.31 -8.51 13.27
C LYS A 136 -9.19 -7.70 11.98
N THR A 137 -9.89 -8.12 10.93
CA THR A 137 -9.75 -7.58 9.58
C THR A 137 -11.08 -7.37 8.87
N LYS A 138 -11.05 -6.53 7.84
CA LYS A 138 -11.98 -6.59 6.70
C LYS A 138 -11.20 -6.93 5.46
N LEU A 139 -11.75 -7.81 4.64
CA LEU A 139 -11.09 -8.37 3.47
C LEU A 139 -12.02 -8.20 2.27
N GLU A 140 -11.52 -7.64 1.18
CA GLU A 140 -12.21 -7.65 -0.12
C GLU A 140 -11.38 -8.48 -1.12
N PHE A 141 -11.83 -9.70 -1.37
CA PHE A 141 -11.24 -10.63 -2.33
C PHE A 141 -11.76 -10.34 -3.73
N LYS A 142 -10.85 -10.27 -4.70
CA LYS A 142 -11.16 -9.91 -6.09
C LYS A 142 -10.37 -10.74 -7.08
N MET A 143 -11.04 -11.20 -8.14
CA MET A 143 -10.37 -11.73 -9.34
C MET A 143 -10.77 -10.90 -10.55
N ILE A 144 -9.77 -10.61 -11.40
CA ILE A 144 -9.91 -9.76 -12.58
C ILE A 144 -9.66 -10.60 -13.82
N GLY A 145 -10.65 -10.59 -14.71
CA GLY A 145 -10.66 -11.35 -15.95
C GLY A 145 -10.64 -10.49 -17.21
N LYS A 146 -10.92 -11.15 -18.34
CA LYS A 146 -11.01 -10.52 -19.65
C LYS A 146 -12.06 -9.42 -19.65
N ASN A 147 -11.82 -8.37 -20.43
CA ASN A 147 -12.75 -7.24 -20.58
C ASN A 147 -13.16 -6.58 -19.25
N ASN A 148 -12.27 -6.58 -18.25
CA ASN A 148 -12.54 -6.11 -16.88
C ASN A 148 -13.70 -6.84 -16.19
N LYS A 149 -14.00 -8.10 -16.57
CA LYS A 149 -14.89 -8.96 -15.78
C LYS A 149 -14.27 -9.10 -14.38
N ARG A 150 -15.10 -8.98 -13.35
CA ARG A 150 -14.65 -9.04 -11.96
C ARG A 150 -15.60 -9.86 -11.12
N VAL A 151 -15.05 -10.66 -10.22
CA VAL A 151 -15.79 -11.24 -9.10
C VAL A 151 -15.19 -10.64 -7.84
N ILE A 152 -16.05 -10.20 -6.93
CA ILE A 152 -15.67 -9.55 -5.68
C ILE A 152 -16.48 -10.21 -4.56
N LYS A 153 -15.82 -10.59 -3.47
CA LYS A 153 -16.46 -11.01 -2.22
C LYS A 153 -15.79 -10.31 -1.05
N THR A 154 -16.56 -10.03 -0.01
CA THR A 154 -16.09 -9.28 1.16
C THR A 154 -16.36 -10.07 2.43
N ASP A 155 -15.39 -10.11 3.33
CA ASP A 155 -15.53 -10.73 4.64
C ASP A 155 -14.99 -9.85 5.78
N GLU A 156 -15.44 -10.13 7.01
CA GLU A 156 -14.80 -9.64 8.22
C GLU A 156 -14.35 -10.84 9.05
N TYR A 157 -13.03 -11.00 9.19
CA TYR A 157 -12.45 -12.15 9.85
C TYR A 157 -11.54 -11.77 11.00
N CYS A 158 -11.52 -12.60 12.04
CA CYS A 158 -10.62 -12.46 13.18
C CYS A 158 -9.68 -13.67 13.20
N PHE A 159 -8.46 -13.46 12.73
CA PHE A 159 -7.43 -14.49 12.72
C PHE A 159 -6.93 -14.74 14.14
N GLU A 160 -6.81 -16.01 14.52
CA GLU A 160 -6.22 -16.50 15.77
C GLU A 160 -5.14 -17.55 15.44
N VAL A 161 -4.53 -18.19 16.46
CA VAL A 161 -3.37 -19.09 16.28
C VAL A 161 -3.62 -20.15 15.19
N THR A 162 -2.84 -20.06 14.11
CA THR A 162 -2.87 -20.92 12.91
C THR A 162 -4.25 -21.04 12.29
N ASP A 163 -4.72 -19.95 11.70
CA ASP A 163 -6.01 -19.87 11.02
C ASP A 163 -5.85 -19.22 9.64
N ASP A 164 -6.67 -19.66 8.69
CA ASP A 164 -6.79 -19.07 7.37
C ASP A 164 -8.22 -18.58 7.14
N ASP A 165 -8.37 -17.57 6.29
CA ASP A 165 -9.69 -17.10 5.89
C ASP A 165 -9.83 -17.14 4.38
N GLY A 166 -11.07 -17.27 3.92
CA GLY A 166 -11.40 -17.17 2.52
C GLY A 166 -12.58 -18.04 2.12
N TYR A 167 -12.66 -18.29 0.82
CA TYR A 167 -13.81 -18.94 0.22
C TYR A 167 -13.40 -20.27 -0.38
N GLY A 168 -13.84 -21.38 0.22
CA GLY A 168 -13.74 -22.71 -0.39
C GLY A 168 -14.55 -22.84 -1.70
N ILE A 169 -15.48 -21.92 -1.95
CA ILE A 169 -16.24 -21.77 -3.21
C ILE A 169 -16.18 -20.30 -3.61
N PHE A 170 -15.08 -19.86 -4.22
CA PHE A 170 -14.92 -18.48 -4.67
C PHE A 170 -15.55 -18.26 -6.05
N LEU A 171 -15.19 -19.12 -7.02
CA LEU A 171 -15.62 -19.06 -8.41
C LEU A 171 -15.93 -20.46 -8.93
N GLU A 172 -16.97 -20.61 -9.77
CA GLU A 172 -17.22 -21.86 -10.48
C GLU A 172 -16.06 -22.16 -11.43
N TRP A 173 -15.54 -23.38 -11.40
CA TRP A 173 -14.40 -23.78 -12.24
C TRP A 173 -14.74 -23.69 -13.73
N GLU A 174 -16.00 -23.92 -14.11
CA GLU A 174 -16.46 -23.78 -15.49
C GLU A 174 -16.32 -22.34 -16.02
N ASP A 175 -16.43 -21.34 -15.14
CA ASP A 175 -16.33 -19.92 -15.48
C ASP A 175 -14.89 -19.38 -15.49
N ILE A 176 -13.90 -20.18 -15.06
CA ILE A 176 -12.51 -19.73 -14.86
C ILE A 176 -11.90 -19.17 -16.15
N ASN A 177 -12.30 -19.68 -17.32
CA ASN A 177 -11.80 -19.25 -18.63
C ASN A 177 -12.10 -17.78 -18.96
N ASP A 178 -13.11 -17.18 -18.33
CA ASP A 178 -13.42 -15.76 -18.46
C ASP A 178 -12.43 -14.89 -17.65
N TYR A 179 -11.75 -15.50 -16.68
CA TYR A 179 -10.84 -14.84 -15.75
C TYR A 179 -9.36 -15.03 -16.11
N LEU A 180 -9.01 -16.04 -16.92
CA LEU A 180 -7.63 -16.29 -17.33
C LEU A 180 -7.17 -15.40 -18.48
N ILE A 181 -6.02 -14.73 -18.34
CA ILE A 181 -5.34 -14.00 -19.42
C ILE A 181 -4.02 -14.73 -19.68
N ASP A 182 -3.85 -15.31 -20.88
CA ASP A 182 -2.70 -16.16 -21.21
C ASP A 182 -2.42 -17.27 -20.17
N ASP A 183 -3.50 -17.91 -19.71
CA ASP A 183 -3.52 -18.94 -18.65
C ASP A 183 -3.12 -18.46 -17.25
N ASN A 184 -3.03 -17.14 -17.06
CA ASN A 184 -2.72 -16.54 -15.78
C ASN A 184 -3.97 -15.93 -15.14
N LEU A 185 -4.07 -16.05 -13.81
CA LEU A 185 -5.18 -15.52 -13.02
C LEU A 185 -4.68 -14.39 -12.12
N THR A 186 -5.19 -13.18 -12.33
CA THR A 186 -4.92 -12.04 -11.45
C THR A 186 -5.88 -12.04 -10.26
N ALA A 187 -5.31 -12.09 -9.06
CA ALA A 187 -6.04 -12.05 -7.79
C ALA A 187 -5.56 -10.87 -6.94
N GLU A 188 -6.50 -10.24 -6.26
CA GLU A 188 -6.31 -9.09 -5.39
C GLU A 188 -7.06 -9.29 -4.07
N ILE A 189 -6.48 -8.86 -2.96
CA ILE A 189 -7.17 -8.76 -1.66
C ILE A 189 -6.87 -7.37 -1.08
N GLU A 190 -7.90 -6.54 -0.94
CA GLU A 190 -7.80 -5.32 -0.15
C GLU A 190 -7.98 -5.69 1.33
N VAL A 191 -6.97 -5.41 2.14
CA VAL A 191 -6.94 -5.75 3.56
C VAL A 191 -7.07 -4.47 4.38
N GLU A 192 -8.02 -4.43 5.31
CA GLU A 192 -8.13 -3.42 6.37
C GLU A 192 -7.96 -4.12 7.72
N ILE A 193 -6.81 -3.94 8.38
CA ILE A 193 -6.65 -4.41 9.76
C ILE A 193 -7.45 -3.46 10.66
N LEU A 194 -8.32 -3.98 11.52
CA LEU A 194 -9.12 -3.19 12.45
C LEU A 194 -8.48 -3.11 13.83
N GLU A 195 -7.89 -4.23 14.27
CA GLU A 195 -7.35 -4.41 15.60
C GLU A 195 -6.29 -5.51 15.60
N ILE A 196 -5.24 -5.32 16.41
CA ILE A 196 -4.19 -6.30 16.64
C ILE A 196 -4.03 -6.48 18.16
N SER A 197 -4.09 -7.71 18.64
CA SER A 197 -3.96 -8.07 20.06
C SER A 197 -2.98 -9.23 20.24
N GLY A 198 -2.27 -9.29 21.38
CA GLY A 198 -1.24 -10.30 21.65
C GLY A 198 0.15 -9.97 21.07
N PHE A 199 0.32 -8.79 20.47
CA PHE A 199 1.61 -8.30 19.94
C PHE A 199 2.23 -7.23 20.88
N GLY A 200 1.91 -7.33 22.18
CA GLY A 200 2.27 -6.33 23.17
C GLY A 200 3.77 -6.35 23.46
N ARG A 201 4.50 -5.35 22.98
CA ARG A 201 5.89 -5.14 23.39
C ARG A 201 6.00 -4.44 24.74
N GLN A 202 7.16 -4.57 25.37
CA GLN A 202 7.47 -3.84 26.60
C GLN A 202 7.41 -2.33 26.35
N LYS A 203 6.57 -1.64 27.13
CA LYS A 203 6.48 -0.18 27.11
C LYS A 203 7.78 0.42 27.62
N LEU A 204 8.38 1.31 26.82
CA LEU A 204 9.60 2.04 27.17
C LEU A 204 9.28 3.25 28.07
N ARG A 205 8.05 3.78 27.96
CA ARG A 205 7.60 4.93 28.74
C ARG A 205 6.14 4.83 29.13
N ASN A 206 5.83 5.21 30.37
CA ASN A 206 4.44 5.24 30.84
C ASN A 206 3.76 6.55 30.43
N PHE A 207 2.54 6.43 29.91
CA PHE A 207 1.63 7.54 29.60
C PHE A 207 0.24 7.31 30.24
N ASP A 208 0.15 6.43 31.23
CA ASP A 208 -1.10 6.11 31.93
C ASP A 208 -1.40 7.12 33.06
N GLU A 209 -2.37 6.79 33.93
CA GLU A 209 -2.78 7.67 35.03
C GLU A 209 -1.63 8.03 35.99
N SER A 210 -0.52 7.28 36.01
CA SER A 210 0.67 7.65 36.78
C SER A 210 1.30 8.99 36.34
N GLN A 211 1.02 9.47 35.12
CA GLN A 211 1.52 10.74 34.58
C GLN A 211 0.54 11.91 34.75
N LYS A 212 -0.54 11.74 35.51
CA LYS A 212 -1.62 12.73 35.64
C LYS A 212 -1.16 14.07 36.21
N ASP A 213 -0.17 14.09 37.09
CA ASP A 213 0.37 15.29 37.72
C ASP A 213 1.15 16.19 36.76
N VAL A 214 1.67 15.63 35.66
CA VAL A 214 2.43 16.33 34.62
C VAL A 214 1.68 16.46 33.29
N SER A 215 0.37 16.16 33.29
CA SER A 215 -0.47 16.13 32.08
C SER A 215 -1.63 17.13 32.13
N ASP A 216 -1.97 17.73 30.99
CA ASP A 216 -3.05 18.71 30.83
C ASP A 216 -4.09 18.29 29.76
N VAL A 217 -3.95 17.08 29.20
CA VAL A 217 -4.94 16.44 28.32
C VAL A 217 -4.85 14.92 28.43
N ILE A 218 -6.00 14.27 28.23
CA ILE A 218 -6.13 12.83 28.06
C ILE A 218 -6.55 12.57 26.61
N LEU A 219 -5.74 11.83 25.87
CA LEU A 219 -6.11 11.33 24.54
C LEU A 219 -6.55 9.88 24.69
N VAL A 220 -7.70 9.53 24.13
CA VAL A 220 -8.24 8.16 24.18
C VAL A 220 -8.11 7.56 22.80
N VAL A 221 -7.32 6.50 22.66
CA VAL A 221 -7.14 5.76 21.40
C VAL A 221 -7.63 4.34 21.63
N GLN A 222 -8.61 3.90 20.84
CA GLN A 222 -9.40 2.70 21.16
C GLN A 222 -9.92 2.80 22.62
N ASP A 223 -9.55 1.86 23.49
CA ASP A 223 -9.92 1.85 24.91
C ASP A 223 -8.78 2.27 25.85
N THR A 224 -7.67 2.77 25.30
CA THR A 224 -6.46 3.15 26.05
C THR A 224 -6.39 4.66 26.28
N LYS A 225 -6.17 5.08 27.52
CA LYS A 225 -6.01 6.49 27.92
C LYS A 225 -4.54 6.89 28.01
N PHE A 226 -4.19 7.97 27.33
CA PHE A 226 -2.86 8.57 27.31
C PHE A 226 -2.89 9.97 27.93
N TYR A 227 -2.16 10.14 29.04
CA TYR A 227 -2.01 11.38 29.79
C TYR A 227 -0.81 12.14 29.26
N LEU A 228 -1.05 13.31 28.64
CA LEU A 228 -0.07 14.01 27.81
C LEU A 228 -0.07 15.52 28.05
N SER A 229 0.93 16.20 27.47
CA SER A 229 1.04 17.66 27.48
C SER A 229 0.64 18.26 26.12
N ARG A 230 -0.41 19.08 26.11
CA ARG A 230 -0.93 19.81 24.93
C ARG A 230 0.15 20.64 24.27
N MET A 231 0.85 21.44 25.06
CA MET A 231 1.85 22.38 24.53
C MET A 231 3.02 21.64 23.92
N TYR A 232 3.41 20.51 24.51
CA TYR A 232 4.45 19.67 23.94
C TYR A 232 4.00 19.07 22.60
N LEU A 233 2.85 18.38 22.55
CA LEU A 233 2.33 17.81 21.31
C LEU A 233 2.10 18.87 20.21
N ALA A 234 1.52 20.02 20.57
CA ALA A 234 1.32 21.14 19.66
C ALA A 234 2.62 21.76 19.14
N SER A 235 3.73 21.64 19.89
CA SER A 235 5.04 22.08 19.41
C SER A 235 5.65 21.13 18.38
N GLN A 236 5.28 19.85 18.41
CA GLN A 236 5.85 18.81 17.55
C GLN A 236 4.98 18.45 16.33
N SER A 237 3.68 18.76 16.40
CA SER A 237 2.68 18.33 15.41
C SER A 237 1.76 19.49 15.02
N SER A 238 1.63 19.74 13.71
CA SER A 238 0.72 20.78 13.21
C SER A 238 -0.75 20.40 13.44
N TYR A 239 -1.07 19.10 13.39
CA TYR A 239 -2.38 18.55 13.72
C TYR A 239 -2.75 18.85 15.16
N PHE A 240 -1.91 18.46 16.13
CA PHE A 240 -2.19 18.69 17.55
C PHE A 240 -2.19 20.18 17.89
N LYS A 241 -1.36 20.98 17.22
CA LYS A 241 -1.42 22.44 17.32
C LYS A 241 -2.79 22.98 16.93
N THR A 242 -3.34 22.49 15.82
CA THR A 242 -4.67 22.87 15.33
C THR A 242 -5.78 22.37 16.26
N LEU A 243 -5.67 21.12 16.74
CA LEU A 243 -6.64 20.51 17.65
C LEU A 243 -6.72 21.25 19.00
N PHE A 244 -5.57 21.56 19.61
CA PHE A 244 -5.52 22.14 20.95
C PHE A 244 -5.56 23.66 21.00
N LEU A 245 -4.99 24.35 20.00
CA LEU A 245 -4.91 25.82 19.97
C LEU A 245 -5.89 26.44 18.97
N GLY A 246 -6.58 25.62 18.18
CA GLY A 246 -7.64 26.05 17.28
C GLY A 246 -8.92 26.48 18.00
N LYS A 247 -9.88 26.94 17.21
CA LYS A 247 -11.18 27.45 17.71
C LYS A 247 -12.26 26.36 17.82
N PHE A 248 -11.86 25.09 17.81
CA PHE A 248 -12.76 23.95 17.84
C PHE A 248 -13.33 23.71 19.25
N SER A 249 -14.33 22.84 19.37
CA SER A 249 -14.94 22.54 20.67
C SER A 249 -14.01 21.68 21.55
N GLU A 250 -13.22 20.85 20.88
CA GLU A 250 -12.24 19.88 21.36
C GLU A 250 -11.12 20.55 22.13
N SER A 251 -10.72 21.76 21.73
CA SER A 251 -9.66 22.51 22.42
C SER A 251 -9.99 22.77 23.90
N ARG A 252 -11.27 22.70 24.28
CA ARG A 252 -11.76 22.88 25.66
C ARG A 252 -12.02 21.58 26.42
N LYS A 253 -11.96 20.40 25.78
CA LYS A 253 -12.23 19.11 26.42
C LYS A 253 -10.97 18.58 27.10
N SER A 254 -11.05 18.11 28.34
CA SER A 254 -9.91 17.48 29.04
C SER A 254 -9.60 16.07 28.55
N GLU A 255 -10.60 15.36 28.01
CA GLU A 255 -10.50 14.02 27.43
C GLU A 255 -10.98 14.08 25.98
N ILE A 256 -10.16 13.63 25.04
CA ILE A 256 -10.40 13.72 23.60
C ILE A 256 -10.20 12.34 22.96
N PRO A 257 -11.26 11.72 22.42
CA PRO A 257 -11.12 10.48 21.68
C PRO A 257 -10.51 10.74 20.30
N LEU A 258 -9.59 9.85 19.92
CA LEU A 258 -8.95 9.79 18.63
C LEU A 258 -9.32 8.46 17.97
N THR A 259 -9.72 8.53 16.72
CA THR A 259 -10.07 7.37 15.88
C THR A 259 -9.09 7.30 14.72
N GLY A 260 -9.02 6.18 14.02
CA GLY A 260 -8.14 6.06 12.85
C GLY A 260 -6.80 5.40 13.12
N ILE A 261 -6.50 4.98 14.37
CA ILE A 261 -5.16 4.54 14.78
C ILE A 261 -5.24 3.47 15.89
N ASP A 262 -4.27 2.55 15.87
CA ASP A 262 -4.05 1.54 16.90
C ASP A 262 -3.33 2.09 18.16
N SER A 263 -3.75 1.66 19.34
CA SER A 263 -3.20 2.17 20.60
C SER A 263 -1.74 1.74 20.86
N ASN A 264 -1.29 0.58 20.35
CA ASN A 264 0.12 0.17 20.47
C ASN A 264 1.02 0.99 19.55
N ASP A 265 0.58 1.27 18.33
CA ASP A 265 1.31 2.17 17.44
C ASP A 265 1.37 3.59 18.00
N PHE A 266 0.28 4.07 18.61
CA PHE A 266 0.26 5.37 19.27
C PHE A 266 1.19 5.42 20.48
N GLN A 267 1.26 4.36 21.28
CA GLN A 267 2.23 4.21 22.36
C GLN A 267 3.67 4.32 21.83
N CYS A 268 4.03 3.55 20.78
CA CYS A 268 5.37 3.59 20.20
C CYS A 268 5.68 4.96 19.58
N PHE A 269 4.72 5.58 18.91
CA PHE A 269 4.84 6.94 18.39
C PHE A 269 5.17 7.95 19.51
N LEU A 270 4.46 7.89 20.64
CA LEU A 270 4.72 8.76 21.77
C LEU A 270 6.10 8.49 22.39
N GLU A 271 6.50 7.23 22.51
CA GLU A 271 7.84 6.86 22.98
C GLU A 271 8.92 7.52 22.12
N VAL A 272 8.84 7.42 20.78
CA VAL A 272 9.76 8.11 19.86
C VAL A 272 9.72 9.62 20.05
N LEU A 273 8.51 10.19 20.13
CA LEU A 273 8.32 11.63 20.25
C LEU A 273 8.99 12.17 21.51
N TYR A 274 8.84 11.45 22.62
CA TYR A 274 9.40 11.78 23.93
C TYR A 274 10.86 11.34 24.12
N GLY A 275 11.50 10.77 23.09
CA GLY A 275 12.95 10.55 23.03
C GLY A 275 13.42 9.12 23.26
N GLU A 276 12.51 8.15 23.40
CA GLU A 276 12.86 6.73 23.51
C GLU A 276 13.19 6.12 22.12
N ASN A 277 13.97 5.03 22.13
CA ASN A 277 14.35 4.30 20.92
C ASN A 277 13.31 3.21 20.60
N ALA A 278 12.11 3.66 20.27
CA ALA A 278 10.98 2.79 20.02
C ALA A 278 10.88 2.25 18.58
N ILE A 279 11.78 2.64 17.66
CA ILE A 279 11.73 2.27 16.25
C ILE A 279 12.57 1.00 16.02
N ASP A 280 11.96 0.00 15.39
CA ASP A 280 12.57 -1.26 14.99
C ASP A 280 11.86 -1.83 13.74
N GLU A 281 12.20 -3.06 13.35
CA GLU A 281 11.61 -3.75 12.19
C GLU A 281 10.10 -3.95 12.28
N SER A 282 9.56 -4.15 13.48
CA SER A 282 8.15 -4.45 13.70
C SER A 282 7.30 -3.18 13.85
N THR A 283 7.87 -2.11 14.39
CA THR A 283 7.13 -0.89 14.75
C THR A 283 7.23 0.25 13.75
N VAL A 284 8.25 0.27 12.89
CA VAL A 284 8.48 1.40 11.98
C VAL A 284 7.27 1.73 11.10
N GLU A 285 6.54 0.73 10.63
CA GLU A 285 5.34 0.94 9.78
C GLU A 285 4.20 1.60 10.55
N GLY A 286 3.92 1.14 11.77
CA GLY A 286 2.91 1.73 12.65
C GLY A 286 3.29 3.15 13.07
N ILE A 287 4.55 3.37 13.47
CA ILE A 287 5.03 4.70 13.86
C ILE A 287 4.98 5.68 12.67
N LEU A 288 5.31 5.25 11.46
CA LEU A 288 5.17 6.05 10.24
C LEU A 288 3.72 6.41 9.95
N LEU A 289 2.80 5.45 10.07
CA LEU A 289 1.37 5.66 9.91
C LEU A 289 0.87 6.78 10.84
N VAL A 290 1.17 6.67 12.14
CA VAL A 290 0.77 7.66 13.15
C VAL A 290 1.46 9.01 12.92
N GLY A 291 2.75 8.98 12.56
CA GLY A 291 3.55 10.16 12.29
C GLY A 291 3.04 10.99 11.11
N ASP A 292 2.62 10.34 10.02
CA ASP A 292 1.97 11.00 8.88
C ASP A 292 0.57 11.50 9.24
N PHE A 293 -0.22 10.68 9.92
CA PHE A 293 -1.60 11.04 10.28
C PHE A 293 -1.66 12.29 11.16
N TYR A 294 -0.76 12.39 12.14
CA TYR A 294 -0.66 13.56 13.03
C TYR A 294 0.37 14.59 12.58
N ASP A 295 0.90 14.52 11.37
CA ASP A 295 1.86 15.48 10.79
C ASP A 295 3.00 15.85 11.76
N THR A 296 3.81 14.85 12.12
CA THR A 296 4.90 14.95 13.09
C THR A 296 6.25 14.70 12.41
N SER A 297 6.83 15.73 11.80
CA SER A 297 8.03 15.60 10.95
C SER A 297 9.26 15.03 11.66
N ILE A 298 9.37 15.25 12.98
CA ILE A 298 10.49 14.71 13.76
C ILE A 298 10.47 13.18 13.84
N VAL A 299 9.27 12.60 13.96
CA VAL A 299 9.07 11.15 14.03
C VAL A 299 9.27 10.51 12.66
N THR A 300 8.70 11.09 11.60
CA THR A 300 8.88 10.58 10.23
C THR A 300 10.35 10.64 9.80
N ARG A 301 11.09 11.68 10.17
CA ARG A 301 12.55 11.76 9.94
C ARG A 301 13.31 10.63 10.64
N LYS A 302 13.03 10.37 11.93
CA LYS A 302 13.67 9.28 12.68
C LYS A 302 13.37 7.91 12.07
N CYS A 303 12.14 7.68 11.61
CA CYS A 303 11.77 6.45 10.90
C CYS A 303 12.53 6.32 9.57
N GLN A 304 12.66 7.42 8.82
CA GLN A 304 13.44 7.42 7.58
C GLN A 304 14.93 7.11 7.84
N GLU A 305 15.52 7.64 8.91
CA GLU A 305 16.90 7.37 9.32
C GLU A 305 17.08 5.87 9.62
N PHE A 306 16.20 5.28 10.44
CA PHE A 306 16.20 3.85 10.70
C PHE A 306 16.10 3.01 9.41
N LEU A 307 15.16 3.34 8.51
CA LEU A 307 14.99 2.64 7.24
C LEU A 307 16.22 2.73 6.32
N LEU A 308 16.97 3.84 6.39
CA LEU A 308 18.18 4.05 5.61
C LEU A 308 19.39 3.31 6.17
N GLU A 309 19.55 3.32 7.49
CA GLU A 309 20.82 2.98 8.16
C GLU A 309 20.82 1.61 8.84
N GLU A 310 19.68 1.21 9.41
CA GLU A 310 19.60 0.05 10.31
C GLU A 310 18.70 -1.06 9.78
N SER A 311 17.65 -0.70 9.04
CA SER A 311 16.63 -1.65 8.65
C SER A 311 17.09 -2.69 7.63
N GLU A 312 16.66 -3.93 7.83
CA GLU A 312 16.89 -5.08 6.95
C GLU A 312 15.78 -5.26 5.90
N LYS A 313 14.74 -4.41 5.90
CA LYS A 313 13.67 -4.48 4.89
C LYS A 313 14.22 -4.44 3.47
N ASN A 314 13.64 -5.27 2.60
CA ASN A 314 14.05 -5.35 1.21
C ASN A 314 13.75 -4.04 0.44
N LEU A 315 14.33 -3.92 -0.76
CA LEU A 315 14.23 -2.71 -1.58
C LEU A 315 12.78 -2.39 -1.99
N LYS A 316 11.98 -3.40 -2.32
CA LYS A 316 10.55 -3.26 -2.67
C LYS A 316 9.78 -2.60 -1.53
N LYS A 317 9.93 -3.10 -0.30
CA LYS A 317 9.25 -2.57 0.89
C LYS A 317 9.74 -1.17 1.27
N LYS A 318 11.05 -0.91 1.20
CA LYS A 318 11.61 0.43 1.44
C LYS A 318 11.09 1.46 0.43
N LEU A 319 11.01 1.08 -0.86
CA LEU A 319 10.44 1.94 -1.89
C LEU A 319 8.96 2.23 -1.61
N GLN A 320 8.16 1.19 -1.34
CA GLN A 320 6.75 1.33 -0.97
C GLN A 320 6.54 2.31 0.19
N LEU A 321 7.24 2.11 1.32
CA LEU A 321 7.14 3.00 2.49
C LEU A 321 7.59 4.42 2.15
N SER A 322 8.66 4.56 1.35
CA SER A 322 9.17 5.88 0.98
C SER A 322 8.18 6.68 0.13
N THR A 323 7.48 6.01 -0.80
CA THR A 323 6.47 6.65 -1.64
C THR A 323 5.20 6.94 -0.84
N GLN A 324 4.70 5.97 -0.06
CA GLN A 324 3.49 6.11 0.75
C GLN A 324 3.59 7.28 1.76
N TYR A 325 4.74 7.39 2.45
CA TYR A 325 4.97 8.40 3.50
C TYR A 325 5.82 9.58 3.04
N ARG A 326 6.09 9.70 1.73
CA ARG A 326 6.84 10.82 1.11
C ARG A 326 8.24 11.03 1.73
N LEU A 327 8.93 9.93 2.01
CA LEU A 327 10.27 9.91 2.61
C LEU A 327 11.34 10.10 1.54
N LYS A 328 11.59 11.36 1.16
CA LYS A 328 12.35 11.69 -0.05
C LYS A 328 13.75 11.10 -0.11
N SER A 329 14.49 11.10 1.00
CA SER A 329 15.86 10.58 1.03
C SER A 329 15.90 9.05 0.88
N LEU A 330 14.93 8.35 1.46
CA LEU A 330 14.77 6.90 1.28
C LEU A 330 14.36 6.56 -0.15
N GLU A 331 13.42 7.33 -0.72
CA GLU A 331 12.97 7.17 -2.10
C GLU A 331 14.14 7.34 -3.08
N ASP A 332 14.91 8.42 -2.94
CA ASP A 332 16.06 8.69 -3.80
C ASP A 332 17.12 7.58 -3.69
N GLN A 333 17.37 7.05 -2.48
CA GLN A 333 18.26 5.92 -2.28
C GLN A 333 17.73 4.65 -2.97
N CYS A 334 16.44 4.34 -2.83
CA CYS A 334 15.83 3.18 -3.47
C CYS A 334 15.93 3.27 -5.00
N LEU A 335 15.55 4.43 -5.57
CA LEU A 335 15.57 4.65 -7.02
C LEU A 335 16.98 4.66 -7.62
N SER A 336 18.03 4.94 -6.83
CA SER A 336 19.41 4.82 -7.30
C SER A 336 19.91 3.38 -7.45
N LYS A 337 19.20 2.42 -6.83
CA LYS A 337 19.51 0.99 -6.92
C LYS A 337 18.81 0.33 -8.11
N ILE A 338 17.71 0.92 -8.61
CA ILE A 338 16.97 0.44 -9.79
C ILE A 338 17.64 1.03 -11.03
N ASN A 339 18.37 0.22 -11.79
CA ASN A 339 19.17 0.67 -12.94
C ASN A 339 18.89 -0.12 -14.22
N SER A 340 18.11 -1.19 -14.15
CA SER A 340 17.81 -2.07 -15.28
C SER A 340 16.34 -2.47 -15.33
N ILE A 341 15.91 -3.03 -16.47
CA ILE A 341 14.57 -3.61 -16.62
C ILE A 341 14.36 -4.80 -15.68
N ASP A 342 15.41 -5.55 -15.36
CA ASP A 342 15.29 -6.68 -14.43
C ASP A 342 15.09 -6.17 -13.00
N ASP A 343 15.77 -5.11 -12.57
CA ASP A 343 15.52 -4.45 -11.28
C ASP A 343 14.07 -3.91 -11.18
N VAL A 344 13.56 -3.37 -12.29
CA VAL A 344 12.18 -2.89 -12.40
C VAL A 344 11.20 -4.05 -12.16
N LYS A 345 11.45 -5.23 -12.75
CA LYS A 345 10.59 -6.41 -12.56
C LYS A 345 10.69 -6.98 -11.15
N GLU A 346 11.88 -6.96 -10.55
CA GLU A 346 12.13 -7.54 -9.23
C GLU A 346 11.61 -6.66 -8.09
N PHE A 347 11.79 -5.34 -8.17
CA PHE A 347 11.61 -4.46 -7.02
C PHE A 347 10.39 -3.55 -7.08
N LEU A 348 9.67 -3.50 -8.21
CA LEU A 348 8.45 -2.71 -8.30
C LEU A 348 7.22 -3.55 -7.96
N PRO A 349 6.20 -2.93 -7.34
CA PRO A 349 4.89 -3.55 -7.30
C PRO A 349 4.43 -3.84 -8.74
N GLY A 350 3.81 -5.00 -8.96
CA GLY A 350 3.31 -5.39 -10.29
C GLY A 350 2.28 -4.41 -10.88
N ASP A 351 1.76 -3.48 -10.08
CA ASP A 351 0.94 -2.36 -10.52
C ASP A 351 1.66 -1.02 -10.30
N LEU A 352 1.84 -0.26 -11.38
CA LEU A 352 2.47 1.06 -11.36
C LEU A 352 1.49 2.17 -10.93
N SER A 353 0.18 1.87 -10.80
CA SER A 353 -0.84 2.86 -10.41
C SER A 353 -0.60 3.49 -9.05
N ASP A 354 0.06 2.75 -8.17
CA ASP A 354 0.24 3.13 -6.77
C ASP A 354 1.54 3.92 -6.55
N LEU A 355 2.36 4.05 -7.60
CA LEU A 355 3.60 4.81 -7.56
C LEU A 355 3.31 6.30 -7.78
N ASP A 356 3.99 7.15 -7.01
CA ASP A 356 3.98 8.58 -7.27
C ASP A 356 4.44 8.87 -8.71
N SER A 357 3.87 9.91 -9.33
CA SER A 357 4.15 10.26 -10.73
C SER A 357 5.63 10.47 -11.01
N SER A 358 6.41 10.93 -10.02
CA SER A 358 7.85 11.10 -10.14
C SER A 358 8.61 9.77 -10.18
N VAL A 359 8.18 8.80 -9.37
CA VAL A 359 8.72 7.44 -9.33
C VAL A 359 8.41 6.73 -10.65
N ALA A 360 7.15 6.76 -11.08
CA ALA A 360 6.71 6.20 -12.36
C ALA A 360 7.49 6.80 -13.54
N HIS A 361 7.71 8.11 -13.55
CA HIS A 361 8.49 8.77 -14.60
C HIS A 361 9.94 8.26 -14.66
N LYS A 362 10.59 8.08 -13.51
CA LYS A 362 11.98 7.60 -13.46
C LYS A 362 12.11 6.14 -13.90
N ILE A 363 11.14 5.30 -13.53
CA ILE A 363 11.04 3.92 -14.01
C ILE A 363 10.87 3.89 -15.53
N LEU A 364 9.96 4.72 -16.09
CA LEU A 364 9.78 4.82 -17.53
C LEU A 364 11.06 5.27 -18.25
N GLN A 365 11.82 6.20 -17.68
CA GLN A 365 13.11 6.60 -18.24
C GLN A 365 14.11 5.43 -18.30
N ILE A 366 14.16 4.59 -17.26
CA ILE A 366 15.01 3.37 -17.23
C ILE A 366 14.59 2.39 -18.31
N CYS A 367 13.28 2.13 -18.45
CA CYS A 367 12.74 1.24 -19.48
C CYS A 367 13.07 1.75 -20.88
N VAL A 368 12.90 3.05 -21.14
CA VAL A 368 13.21 3.67 -22.44
C VAL A 368 14.71 3.67 -22.74
N SER A 369 15.56 3.86 -21.74
CA SER A 369 17.02 3.90 -21.95
C SER A 369 17.65 2.51 -22.13
N SER A 370 16.92 1.46 -21.72
CA SER A 370 17.35 0.06 -21.81
C SER A 370 16.77 -0.69 -23.01
N ALA A 371 15.87 -0.06 -23.77
CA ALA A 371 15.31 -0.52 -25.04
C ALA A 371 16.14 -0.01 -26.23
#